data_AF-A0A5C3KNJ1-F1
#
_entry.id   AF-A0A5C3KNJ1-F1
#
_cell.length_a   1.000
_cell.length_b   1.000
_cell.length_c   1.000
_cell.angle_alpha   90.00
_cell.angle_beta   90.00
_cell.angle_gamma   90.00
#
_symmetry.space_group_name_H-M   'P 1'
#
loop_
_entity.id
_entity.type
_entity.pdbx_description
1 polymer ?
#
loop_
_entity_poly.entity_id
_entity_poly.type
_entity_poly.pdbx_seq_one_letter_code
_entity_poly.pdbx_strand_id
1 'polypeptide(L)'
;MVAQVLGLRLLQGEAEVRSVLIAVDSRSTLEALERTTTGTGEYLLETIRRECAAAIRRTHHRLELEFRWVAGHEGVEGNERVDEEAKAAAKGEHVHKWVTRHIGNPLPISKSAVRTGNRTKMEGWLRKAYEGSKRSDRMVAVGLTLGRAVFVDNTNHLTRRQTSFLIQMGTGHVGLKAYLFWVGKAGTARCGGCREEAETVTHFFFRCRKFVEARRIMRQEVGRRGEELRAILM
;
A
#
# COMPACT_ATOMS: atom_id res chain seq x y z
N MET A 1 -3.83 11.11 19.18
CA MET A 1 -4.85 11.30 20.24
C MET A 1 -4.39 10.84 21.63
N VAL A 2 -3.78 9.66 21.80
CA VAL A 2 -3.29 9.22 23.14
C VAL A 2 -2.23 10.18 23.71
N ALA A 3 -1.31 10.68 22.88
CA ALA A 3 -0.31 11.66 23.31
C ALA A 3 -0.92 12.94 23.89
N GLN A 4 -2.01 13.45 23.29
CA GLN A 4 -2.72 14.63 23.79
C GLN A 4 -3.33 14.39 25.18
N VAL A 5 -3.91 13.20 25.40
CA VAL A 5 -4.42 12.79 26.71
C VAL A 5 -3.31 12.79 27.77
N LEU A 6 -2.14 12.26 27.43
CA LEU A 6 -1.00 12.21 28.34
C LEU A 6 -0.44 13.60 28.65
N GLY A 7 -0.33 14.48 27.64
CA GLY A 7 0.08 15.88 27.85
C GLY A 7 -0.84 16.63 28.81
N LEU A 8 -2.16 16.49 28.64
CA LEU A 8 -3.15 17.07 29.55
C LEU A 8 -3.08 16.49 30.97
N ARG A 9 -2.67 15.24 31.10
CA ARG A 9 -2.49 14.59 32.40
C ARG A 9 -1.25 15.10 33.12
N LEU A 10 -0.15 15.28 32.41
CA LEU A 10 1.07 15.88 32.97
C LEU A 10 0.80 17.29 33.48
N LEU A 11 0.07 18.08 32.71
CA LEU A 11 -0.36 19.42 33.10
C LEU A 11 -1.13 19.48 34.43
N GLN A 12 -1.89 18.44 34.78
CA GLN A 12 -2.61 18.40 36.07
C GLN A 12 -1.66 18.33 37.28
N GLY A 13 -0.42 17.87 37.09
CA GLY A 13 0.61 17.80 38.13
C GLY A 13 1.46 19.07 38.25
N GLU A 14 1.37 19.99 37.28
CA GLU A 14 2.06 21.27 37.30
C GLU A 14 1.23 22.33 38.05
N ALA A 15 1.88 23.23 38.79
CA ALA A 15 1.23 24.32 39.50
C ALA A 15 1.48 25.67 38.78
N GLU A 16 0.54 26.60 38.92
CA GLU A 16 0.67 28.00 38.45
C GLU A 16 0.88 28.21 36.93
N VAL A 17 0.39 27.29 36.10
CA VAL A 17 0.49 27.40 34.64
C VAL A 17 -0.64 28.27 34.10
N ARG A 18 -0.29 29.33 33.37
CA ARG A 18 -1.27 30.26 32.77
C ARG A 18 -1.58 29.98 31.30
N SER A 19 -0.64 29.42 30.55
CA SER A 19 -0.78 29.15 29.12
C SER A 19 -0.09 27.84 28.74
N VAL A 20 -0.76 27.02 27.93
CA VAL A 20 -0.25 25.73 27.43
C VAL A 20 -0.54 25.61 25.94
N LEU A 21 0.51 25.25 25.20
CA LEU A 21 0.43 24.93 23.78
C LEU A 21 0.66 23.43 23.59
N ILE A 22 -0.31 22.73 23.02
CA ILE A 22 -0.18 21.32 22.61
C ILE A 22 -0.03 21.28 21.09
N ALA A 23 1.18 21.00 20.62
CA ALA A 23 1.46 20.83 19.20
C ALA A 23 1.00 19.44 18.70
N VAL A 24 0.35 19.39 17.53
CA VAL A 24 -0.18 18.15 16.94
C VAL A 24 0.08 18.11 15.43
N ASP A 25 0.70 17.05 14.93
CA ASP A 25 0.98 16.87 13.51
C ASP A 25 -0.20 16.30 12.69
N SER A 26 -1.12 15.62 13.37
CA SER A 26 -2.33 15.07 12.80
C SER A 26 -3.40 16.14 12.61
N ARG A 27 -3.48 16.70 11.40
CA ARG A 27 -4.56 17.64 11.01
C ARG A 27 -5.96 17.06 11.25
N SER A 28 -6.15 15.76 10.96
CA SER A 28 -7.42 15.07 11.23
C SER A 28 -7.76 15.01 12.73
N THR A 29 -6.76 14.99 13.61
CA THR A 29 -6.99 15.06 15.07
C THR A 29 -7.47 16.44 15.48
N LEU A 30 -6.88 17.52 14.94
CA LEU A 30 -7.31 18.89 15.23
C LEU A 30 -8.73 19.14 14.73
N GLU A 31 -9.04 18.75 13.49
CA GLU A 31 -10.40 18.85 12.94
C GLU A 31 -11.42 18.05 13.77
N ALA A 32 -11.01 16.91 14.35
CA ALA A 32 -11.85 16.11 15.23
C ALA A 32 -12.04 16.70 16.63
N LEU A 33 -11.11 17.53 17.11
CA LEU A 33 -11.28 18.29 18.36
C LEU A 33 -12.30 19.42 18.21
N GLU A 34 -12.31 20.06 17.05
CA GLU A 34 -13.24 21.15 16.71
C GLU A 34 -14.68 20.65 16.44
N ARG A 35 -14.84 19.39 16.05
CA ARG A 35 -16.14 18.82 15.66
C ARG A 35 -16.67 17.83 16.71
N THR A 36 -17.99 17.76 16.84
CA THR A 36 -18.69 16.65 17.53
C THR A 36 -18.94 15.52 16.53
N THR A 37 -17.89 14.79 16.12
CA THR A 37 -18.04 13.67 15.17
C THR A 37 -18.25 12.34 15.87
N THR A 38 -19.17 11.53 15.34
CA THR A 38 -19.39 10.12 15.71
C THR A 38 -18.47 9.21 14.92
N GLY A 39 -17.65 8.39 15.58
CA GLY A 39 -16.70 7.49 14.91
C GLY A 39 -15.79 6.69 15.85
N THR A 40 -14.96 5.79 15.32
CA THR A 40 -14.12 4.86 16.12
C THR A 40 -13.08 5.53 17.03
N GLY A 41 -12.83 6.84 16.86
CA GLY A 41 -11.95 7.65 17.71
C GLY A 41 -12.68 8.47 18.79
N GLU A 42 -14.01 8.39 18.85
CA GLU A 42 -14.85 9.21 19.73
C GLU A 42 -14.51 9.01 21.22
N TYR A 43 -14.21 7.78 21.63
CA TYR A 43 -13.82 7.50 23.03
C TYR A 43 -12.52 8.22 23.45
N LEU A 44 -11.59 8.43 22.51
CA LEU A 44 -10.36 9.19 22.76
C LEU A 44 -10.65 10.68 22.83
N LEU A 45 -11.51 11.20 21.95
CA LEU A 45 -11.95 12.60 22.00
C LEU A 45 -12.66 12.90 23.31
N GLU A 46 -13.54 12.01 23.78
CA GLU A 46 -14.21 12.14 25.07
C GLU A 46 -13.22 12.09 26.23
N THR A 47 -12.21 11.23 26.14
CA THR A 47 -11.13 11.18 27.13
C THR A 47 -10.34 12.49 27.14
N ILE A 48 -10.01 13.06 25.98
CA ILE A 48 -9.34 14.37 25.87
C ILE A 48 -10.22 15.45 26.51
N ARG A 49 -11.51 15.52 26.18
CA ARG A 49 -12.46 16.50 26.76
C ARG A 49 -12.51 16.39 28.29
N ARG A 50 -12.58 15.16 28.81
CA ARG A 50 -12.57 14.90 30.26
C ARG A 50 -11.28 15.37 30.93
N GLU A 51 -10.11 15.06 30.35
CA GLU A 51 -8.83 15.50 30.91
C GLU A 51 -8.61 17.02 30.79
N CYS A 52 -9.06 17.66 29.71
CA CYS A 52 -9.09 19.12 29.59
C CYS A 52 -9.93 19.74 30.71
N ALA A 53 -11.17 19.27 30.89
CA ALA A 53 -12.06 19.75 31.93
C ALA A 53 -11.51 19.48 33.34
N ALA A 54 -10.72 18.43 33.53
CA ALA A 54 -10.04 18.14 34.78
C ALA A 54 -8.89 19.12 35.06
N ALA A 55 -8.05 19.42 34.06
CA ALA A 55 -6.94 20.36 34.18
C ALA A 55 -7.41 21.78 34.53
N ILE A 56 -8.48 22.24 33.87
CA ILE A 56 -9.06 23.57 34.12
C ILE A 56 -9.72 23.64 35.51
N ARG A 57 -10.45 22.60 35.92
CA ARG A 57 -11.22 22.61 37.19
C ARG A 57 -10.34 22.48 38.44
N ARG A 58 -9.25 21.71 38.37
CA ARG A 58 -8.48 21.34 39.56
C ARG A 58 -7.28 22.23 39.84
N THR A 59 -6.62 22.70 38.78
CA THR A 59 -5.25 23.20 38.93
C THR A 59 -5.07 24.59 38.33
N HIS A 60 -5.81 24.92 37.25
CA HIS A 60 -5.54 26.12 36.46
C HIS A 60 -6.83 26.87 36.03
N HIS A 61 -7.45 27.61 36.96
CA HIS A 61 -8.71 28.35 36.69
C HIS A 61 -8.61 29.46 35.63
N ARG A 62 -7.39 29.88 35.26
CA ARG A 62 -7.11 30.88 34.22
C ARG A 62 -6.24 30.32 33.09
N LEU A 63 -6.35 29.02 32.82
CA LEU A 63 -5.57 28.36 31.80
C LEU A 63 -6.04 28.72 30.39
N GLU A 64 -5.12 29.26 29.59
CA GLU A 64 -5.26 29.29 28.13
C GLU A 64 -4.66 28.02 27.53
N LEU A 65 -5.49 27.15 26.97
CA LEU A 65 -5.07 25.92 26.31
C LEU A 65 -5.26 26.06 24.80
N GLU A 66 -4.17 25.99 24.05
CA GLU A 66 -4.18 26.04 22.59
C GLU A 66 -3.69 24.71 21.99
N PHE A 67 -4.42 24.19 21.00
CA PHE A 67 -3.94 23.12 20.14
C PHE A 67 -3.48 23.72 18.82
N ARG A 68 -2.21 23.49 18.43
CA ARG A 68 -1.63 24.06 17.21
C ARG A 68 -1.08 22.98 16.31
N TRP A 69 -1.33 23.14 15.00
CA TRP A 69 -0.76 22.25 14.01
C TRP A 69 0.74 22.46 13.87
N VAL A 70 1.49 21.36 13.77
CA VAL A 70 2.92 21.37 13.43
C VAL A 70 3.17 20.40 12.27
N ALA A 71 4.15 20.69 11.42
CA ALA A 71 4.51 19.76 10.36
C ALA A 71 5.19 18.51 10.96
N GLY A 72 4.70 17.33 10.59
CA GLY A 72 5.35 16.07 10.92
C GLY A 72 6.52 15.78 9.99
N HIS A 73 7.57 15.13 10.50
CA HIS A 73 8.76 14.71 9.75
C HIS A 73 9.60 15.84 9.13
N GLU A 74 9.53 17.05 9.69
CA GLU A 74 10.30 18.23 9.28
C GLU A 74 11.42 18.61 10.28
N GLY A 75 11.92 17.66 11.09
CA GLY A 75 13.01 17.93 12.04
C GLY A 75 12.60 18.64 13.34
N VAL A 76 11.29 18.72 13.65
CA VAL A 76 10.83 19.29 14.93
C VAL A 76 11.09 18.28 16.03
N GLU A 77 12.20 18.46 16.77
CA GLU A 77 12.71 17.53 17.79
C GLU A 77 11.61 16.98 18.72
N GLY A 78 10.76 17.84 19.26
CA GLY A 78 9.68 17.43 20.16
C GLY A 78 8.63 16.52 19.49
N ASN A 79 8.29 16.78 18.22
CA ASN A 79 7.34 15.96 17.47
C ASN A 79 7.97 14.60 17.10
N GLU A 80 9.23 14.60 16.70
CA GLU A 80 9.97 13.38 16.35
C GLU A 80 10.12 12.44 17.54
N ARG A 81 10.47 12.98 18.72
CA ARG A 81 10.54 12.20 19.96
C ARG A 81 9.19 11.58 20.34
N VAL A 82 8.09 12.33 20.20
CA VAL A 82 6.74 11.80 20.47
C VAL A 82 6.37 10.70 19.47
N ASP A 83 6.74 10.83 18.19
CA ASP A 83 6.51 9.82 17.17
C ASP A 83 7.32 8.53 17.43
N GLU A 84 8.58 8.65 17.84
CA GLU A 84 9.40 7.51 18.25
C GLU A 84 8.79 6.74 19.43
N GLU A 85 8.40 7.45 20.49
CA GLU A 85 7.77 6.85 21.67
C GLU A 85 6.40 6.22 21.32
N ALA A 86 5.62 6.87 20.46
CA ALA A 86 4.35 6.32 19.99
C ALA A 86 4.55 5.03 19.18
N LYS A 87 5.61 4.95 18.36
CA LYS A 87 5.99 3.74 17.63
C LYS A 87 6.45 2.62 18.56
N ALA A 88 7.23 2.92 19.60
CA ALA A 88 7.64 1.94 20.61
C ALA A 88 6.43 1.39 21.38
N ALA A 89 5.51 2.26 21.80
CA ALA A 89 4.26 1.85 22.45
C ALA A 89 3.38 0.98 21.54
N ALA A 90 3.31 1.29 20.24
CA ALA A 90 2.54 0.51 19.27
C ALA A 90 3.10 -0.92 19.05
N LYS A 91 4.39 -1.14 19.31
CA LYS A 91 5.02 -2.48 19.30
C LYS A 91 4.78 -3.25 20.61
N GLY A 92 4.18 -2.61 21.62
CA GLY A 92 3.93 -3.21 22.93
C GLY A 92 5.15 -3.22 23.86
N GLU A 93 6.21 -2.49 23.52
CA GLU A 93 7.45 -2.44 24.31
C GLU A 93 7.22 -1.76 25.67
N HIS A 94 6.55 -0.60 25.65
CA HIS A 94 6.28 0.19 26.85
C HIS A 94 4.89 0.83 26.79
N VAL A 95 3.96 0.36 27.65
CA VAL A 95 2.65 1.01 27.86
C VAL A 95 2.47 1.31 29.34
N HIS A 96 2.33 2.59 29.68
CA HIS A 96 2.17 3.02 31.06
C HIS A 96 0.84 2.51 31.66
N LYS A 97 0.85 2.03 32.91
CA LYS A 97 -0.34 1.45 33.60
C LYS A 97 -1.56 2.36 33.57
N TRP A 98 -1.36 3.67 33.62
CA TRP A 98 -2.47 4.64 33.53
C TRP A 98 -3.21 4.56 32.19
N VAL A 99 -2.48 4.43 31.07
CA VAL A 99 -3.05 4.30 29.71
C VAL A 99 -3.90 3.03 29.64
N THR A 100 -3.35 1.90 30.11
CA THR A 100 -4.04 0.61 30.17
C THR A 100 -5.37 0.69 30.92
N ARG A 101 -5.40 1.41 32.06
CA ARG A 101 -6.58 1.52 32.93
C ARG A 101 -7.64 2.49 32.42
N HIS A 102 -7.25 3.60 31.79
CA HIS A 102 -8.17 4.71 31.48
C HIS A 102 -8.48 4.87 30.00
N ILE A 103 -7.62 4.35 29.12
CA ILE A 103 -7.79 4.37 27.67
C ILE A 103 -8.08 2.96 27.13
N GLY A 104 -7.66 1.92 27.88
CA GLY A 104 -7.93 0.52 27.57
C GLY A 104 -6.72 -0.22 26.98
N ASN A 105 -6.64 -1.52 27.25
CA ASN A 105 -5.67 -2.43 26.63
C ASN A 105 -6.36 -3.78 26.29
N PRO A 106 -6.40 -4.19 25.02
CA PRO A 106 -5.89 -3.46 23.86
C PRO A 106 -6.74 -2.24 23.52
N LEU A 107 -6.13 -1.21 22.94
CA LEU A 107 -6.88 -0.14 22.28
C LEU A 107 -7.75 -0.77 21.16
N PRO A 108 -8.94 -0.23 20.87
CA PRO A 108 -9.74 -0.71 19.75
C PRO A 108 -8.90 -0.74 18.46
N ILE A 109 -8.94 -1.87 17.76
CA ILE A 109 -8.11 -2.06 16.57
C ILE A 109 -8.54 -1.03 15.51
N SER A 110 -7.63 -0.15 15.12
CA SER A 110 -7.93 0.85 14.10
C SER A 110 -8.15 0.18 12.74
N LYS A 111 -9.05 0.73 11.93
CA LYS A 111 -9.30 0.27 10.55
C LYS A 111 -8.01 0.25 9.72
N SER A 112 -7.09 1.20 9.95
CA SER A 112 -5.79 1.25 9.29
C SER A 112 -4.89 0.10 9.73
N ALA A 113 -4.81 -0.23 11.02
CA ALA A 113 -4.04 -1.36 11.53
C ALA A 113 -4.53 -2.70 10.94
N VAL A 114 -5.85 -2.91 10.89
CA VAL A 114 -6.43 -4.11 10.25
C VAL A 114 -6.06 -4.17 8.77
N ARG A 115 -6.19 -3.06 8.04
CA ARG A 115 -5.86 -2.99 6.61
C ARG A 115 -4.39 -3.31 6.37
N THR A 116 -3.49 -2.72 7.15
CA THR A 116 -2.05 -2.97 7.05
C THR A 116 -1.73 -4.44 7.35
N GLY A 117 -2.26 -4.99 8.45
CA GLY A 117 -2.06 -6.39 8.80
C GLY A 117 -2.60 -7.35 7.73
N ASN A 118 -3.77 -7.07 7.17
CA ASN A 118 -4.33 -7.85 6.07
C ASN A 118 -3.49 -7.74 4.79
N ARG A 119 -2.99 -6.54 4.46
CA ARG A 119 -2.09 -6.36 3.31
C ARG A 119 -0.83 -7.20 3.46
N THR A 120 -0.15 -7.15 4.61
CA THR A 120 1.05 -7.96 4.87
C THR A 120 0.76 -9.46 4.78
N LYS A 121 -0.38 -9.91 5.34
CA LYS A 121 -0.82 -11.31 5.21
C LYS A 121 -1.07 -11.70 3.76
N MET A 122 -1.75 -10.85 2.99
CA MET A 122 -2.04 -11.09 1.57
C MET A 122 -0.75 -11.11 0.73
N GLU A 123 0.19 -10.20 0.98
CA GLU A 123 1.50 -10.21 0.30
C GLU A 123 2.30 -11.47 0.63
N GLY A 124 2.30 -11.92 1.89
CA GLY A 124 2.94 -13.17 2.29
C GLY A 124 2.28 -14.41 1.68
N TRP A 125 0.95 -14.45 1.66
CA TRP A 125 0.19 -15.52 1.00
C TRP A 125 0.45 -15.55 -0.51
N LEU A 126 0.37 -14.38 -1.16
CA LEU A 126 0.58 -14.24 -2.60
C LEU A 126 1.98 -14.69 -2.99
N ARG A 127 3.01 -14.30 -2.22
CA ARG A 127 4.39 -14.72 -2.43
C ARG A 127 4.53 -16.24 -2.39
N LYS A 128 4.04 -16.89 -1.33
CA LYS A 128 4.09 -18.36 -1.17
C LYS A 128 3.29 -19.10 -2.25
N ALA A 129 2.08 -18.63 -2.54
CA ALA A 129 1.22 -19.23 -3.57
C ALA A 129 1.81 -19.04 -4.98
N TYR A 130 2.53 -17.94 -5.21
CA TYR A 130 3.15 -17.63 -6.49
C TYR A 130 4.42 -18.43 -6.71
N GLU A 131 5.38 -18.38 -5.77
CA GLU A 131 6.71 -19.01 -5.89
C GLU A 131 6.66 -20.53 -6.21
N GLY A 132 5.61 -21.24 -5.77
CA GLY A 132 5.44 -22.68 -6.07
C GLY A 132 4.67 -23.00 -7.36
N SER A 133 4.26 -22.01 -8.16
CA SER A 133 3.36 -22.23 -9.30
C SER A 133 4.08 -22.21 -10.65
N LYS A 134 3.67 -23.10 -11.57
CA LYS A 134 4.06 -23.05 -13.01
C LYS A 134 3.68 -21.73 -13.70
N ARG A 135 2.84 -20.91 -13.05
CA ARG A 135 2.47 -19.57 -13.50
C ARG A 135 3.57 -18.56 -13.14
N SER A 136 4.16 -18.66 -11.96
CA SER A 136 5.31 -17.85 -11.56
C SER A 136 6.50 -18.10 -12.48
N ASP A 137 6.84 -19.35 -12.79
CA ASP A 137 7.96 -19.66 -13.69
C ASP A 137 7.79 -18.98 -15.05
N ARG A 138 6.59 -19.05 -15.62
CA ARG A 138 6.26 -18.39 -16.90
C ARG A 138 6.35 -16.88 -16.79
N MET A 139 5.83 -16.30 -15.72
CA MET A 139 5.85 -14.85 -15.51
C MET A 139 7.27 -14.32 -15.21
N VAL A 140 8.09 -15.05 -14.45
CA VAL A 140 9.51 -14.74 -14.22
C VAL A 140 10.30 -14.83 -15.52
N ALA A 141 10.06 -15.86 -16.34
CA ALA A 141 10.73 -16.02 -17.64
C ALA A 141 10.50 -14.83 -18.58
N VAL A 142 9.38 -14.12 -18.45
CA VAL A 142 9.05 -12.91 -19.21
C VAL A 142 9.27 -11.62 -18.42
N GLY A 143 9.91 -11.68 -17.26
CA GLY A 143 10.26 -10.51 -16.44
C GLY A 143 9.12 -9.90 -15.60
N LEU A 144 7.93 -10.52 -15.61
CA LEU A 144 6.76 -10.13 -14.82
C LEU A 144 6.84 -10.72 -13.41
N THR A 145 7.70 -10.21 -12.54
CA THR A 145 7.72 -10.67 -11.14
C THR A 145 6.67 -9.91 -10.32
N LEU A 146 5.78 -10.64 -9.62
CA LEU A 146 4.89 -10.01 -8.63
C LEU A 146 5.74 -9.29 -7.58
N GLY A 147 5.55 -7.98 -7.44
CA GLY A 147 6.19 -7.16 -6.41
C GLY A 147 7.45 -6.40 -6.83
N ARG A 148 7.91 -6.46 -8.09
CA ARG A 148 8.95 -5.54 -8.57
C ARG A 148 8.33 -4.33 -9.26
N ALA A 149 8.71 -3.15 -8.79
CA ALA A 149 8.44 -1.86 -9.41
C ALA A 149 8.80 -1.86 -10.91
N VAL A 150 9.82 -2.63 -11.31
CA VAL A 150 10.34 -2.74 -12.69
C VAL A 150 9.28 -2.92 -13.78
N PHE A 151 8.29 -3.81 -13.64
CA PHE A 151 7.26 -3.94 -14.69
C PHE A 151 6.33 -2.73 -14.72
N VAL A 152 5.95 -2.20 -13.55
CA VAL A 152 5.10 -1.01 -13.45
C VAL A 152 5.85 0.21 -14.00
N ASP A 153 7.13 0.35 -13.67
CA ASP A 153 8.01 1.42 -14.13
C ASP A 153 8.23 1.33 -15.65
N ASN A 154 8.48 0.13 -16.18
CA ASN A 154 8.65 -0.08 -17.62
C ASN A 154 7.35 0.04 -18.42
N THR A 155 6.18 -0.05 -17.79
CA THR A 155 4.88 0.00 -18.48
C THR A 155 4.01 1.18 -18.08
N ASN A 156 4.51 2.12 -17.27
CA ASN A 156 3.77 3.29 -16.79
C ASN A 156 3.31 4.21 -17.93
N HIS A 157 4.06 4.25 -19.04
CA HIS A 157 3.77 5.03 -20.23
C HIS A 157 2.79 4.32 -21.17
N LEU A 158 2.46 3.05 -20.91
CA LEU A 158 1.54 2.27 -21.71
C LEU A 158 0.10 2.42 -21.21
N THR A 159 -0.85 2.35 -22.13
CA THR A 159 -2.27 2.27 -21.79
C THR A 159 -2.61 0.94 -21.13
N ARG A 160 -3.68 0.90 -20.33
CA ARG A 160 -4.22 -0.33 -19.73
C ARG A 160 -4.39 -1.48 -20.74
N ARG A 161 -4.80 -1.16 -21.98
CA ARG A 161 -4.98 -2.16 -23.05
C ARG A 161 -3.63 -2.76 -23.47
N GLN A 162 -2.60 -1.95 -23.66
CA GLN A 162 -1.26 -2.40 -24.02
C GLN A 162 -0.63 -3.22 -22.88
N THR A 163 -0.71 -2.76 -21.63
CA THR A 163 -0.21 -3.51 -20.47
C THR A 163 -0.92 -4.87 -20.34
N SER A 164 -2.24 -4.90 -20.53
CA SER A 164 -2.99 -6.16 -20.51
C SER A 164 -2.54 -7.12 -21.62
N PHE A 165 -2.30 -6.61 -22.83
CA PHE A 165 -1.80 -7.40 -23.93
C PHE A 165 -0.41 -7.99 -23.64
N LEU A 166 0.51 -7.21 -23.08
CA LEU A 166 1.84 -7.69 -22.67
C LEU A 166 1.75 -8.79 -21.60
N ILE A 167 0.89 -8.63 -20.61
CA ILE A 167 0.65 -9.65 -19.57
C ILE A 167 0.07 -10.94 -20.19
N GLN A 168 -0.89 -10.81 -21.11
CA GLN A 168 -1.49 -11.96 -21.79
C GLN A 168 -0.46 -12.71 -22.65
N MET A 169 0.37 -11.97 -23.40
CA MET A 169 1.47 -12.55 -24.17
C MET A 169 2.51 -13.22 -23.28
N GLY A 170 2.89 -12.57 -22.18
CA GLY A 170 3.87 -13.09 -21.25
C GLY A 170 3.41 -14.33 -20.49
N THR A 171 2.12 -14.40 -20.15
CA THR A 171 1.54 -15.56 -19.45
C THR A 171 1.06 -16.67 -20.40
N GLY A 172 0.94 -16.37 -21.70
CA GLY A 172 0.34 -17.24 -22.70
C GLY A 172 -1.19 -17.31 -22.65
N HIS A 173 -1.85 -16.58 -21.74
CA HIS A 173 -3.32 -16.46 -21.69
C HIS A 173 -3.81 -15.40 -22.68
N VAL A 174 -3.46 -15.57 -23.94
CA VAL A 174 -3.79 -14.65 -25.03
C VAL A 174 -4.69 -15.36 -26.03
N GLY A 175 -5.52 -14.60 -26.74
CA GLY A 175 -6.47 -15.12 -27.75
C GLY A 175 -5.85 -15.76 -29.00
N LEU A 176 -4.70 -16.42 -28.90
CA LEU A 176 -4.12 -17.25 -29.95
C LEU A 176 -4.72 -18.66 -29.90
N LYS A 177 -4.80 -19.33 -31.07
CA LYS A 177 -5.50 -20.62 -31.17
C LYS A 177 -4.96 -21.72 -30.27
N ALA A 178 -3.66 -21.75 -29.94
CA ALA A 178 -3.15 -22.77 -29.02
C ALA A 178 -3.80 -22.65 -27.63
N TYR A 179 -3.91 -21.42 -27.10
CA TYR A 179 -4.57 -21.18 -25.82
C TYR A 179 -6.08 -21.40 -25.92
N LEU A 180 -6.72 -20.87 -26.97
CA LEU A 180 -8.17 -21.03 -27.17
C LEU A 180 -8.58 -22.49 -27.33
N PHE A 181 -7.78 -23.31 -27.99
CA PHE A 181 -8.01 -24.76 -28.08
C PHE A 181 -7.88 -25.43 -26.72
N TRP A 182 -6.84 -25.08 -25.94
CA TRP A 182 -6.63 -25.62 -24.61
C TRP A 182 -7.79 -25.32 -23.64
N VAL A 183 -8.41 -24.14 -23.72
CA VAL A 183 -9.63 -23.81 -22.94
C VAL A 183 -10.95 -24.27 -23.59
N GLY A 184 -10.91 -25.03 -24.68
CA GLY A 184 -12.10 -25.53 -25.36
C GLY A 184 -12.93 -24.46 -26.10
N LYS A 185 -12.34 -23.31 -26.43
CA LYS A 185 -12.99 -22.20 -27.16
C LYS A 185 -12.65 -22.19 -28.65
N ALA A 186 -11.77 -23.08 -29.12
CA ALA A 186 -11.48 -23.29 -30.53
C ALA A 186 -11.45 -24.80 -30.84
N GLY A 187 -11.84 -25.18 -32.06
CA GLY A 187 -11.79 -26.59 -32.49
C GLY A 187 -10.40 -27.09 -32.90
N THR A 188 -9.40 -26.20 -32.99
CA THR A 188 -8.02 -26.58 -33.32
C THR A 188 -7.01 -25.58 -32.78
N ALA A 189 -5.83 -26.08 -32.38
CA ALA A 189 -4.69 -25.25 -32.00
C ALA A 189 -3.92 -24.66 -33.20
N ARG A 190 -4.14 -25.16 -34.43
CA ARG A 190 -3.34 -24.78 -35.62
C ARG A 190 -3.55 -23.32 -36.01
N CYS A 191 -2.46 -22.60 -36.29
CA CYS A 191 -2.49 -21.21 -36.72
C CYS A 191 -3.40 -21.01 -37.93
N GLY A 192 -4.32 -20.06 -37.85
CA GLY A 192 -5.20 -19.73 -38.97
C GLY A 192 -4.46 -19.08 -40.14
N GLY A 193 -3.32 -18.46 -39.88
CA GLY A 193 -2.47 -17.78 -40.85
C GLY A 193 -1.62 -18.74 -41.69
N CYS A 194 -0.61 -19.37 -41.07
CA CYS A 194 0.29 -20.27 -41.80
C CYS A 194 -0.21 -21.72 -41.88
N ARG A 195 -1.12 -22.15 -40.99
CA ARG A 195 -1.66 -23.51 -40.93
C ARG A 195 -0.61 -24.63 -40.78
N GLU A 196 0.61 -24.33 -40.34
CA GLU A 196 1.70 -25.31 -40.23
C GLU A 196 1.78 -25.87 -38.80
N GLU A 197 1.80 -24.97 -37.81
CA GLU A 197 2.05 -25.27 -36.39
C GLU A 197 0.90 -24.82 -35.49
N ALA A 198 0.95 -25.19 -34.21
CA ALA A 198 0.08 -24.61 -33.19
C ALA A 198 0.38 -23.12 -32.97
N GLU A 199 -0.66 -22.28 -32.87
CA GLU A 199 -0.54 -20.84 -32.71
C GLU A 199 -0.19 -20.46 -31.27
N THR A 200 1.07 -20.64 -30.90
CA THR A 200 1.65 -20.23 -29.62
C THR A 200 2.22 -18.81 -29.70
N VAL A 201 2.51 -18.18 -28.56
CA VAL A 201 3.18 -16.86 -28.50
C VAL A 201 4.53 -16.91 -29.23
N THR A 202 5.32 -17.96 -29.01
CA THR A 202 6.61 -18.16 -29.71
C THR A 202 6.42 -18.33 -31.22
N HIS A 203 5.39 -19.06 -31.65
CA HIS A 203 5.09 -19.18 -33.07
C HIS A 203 4.70 -17.82 -33.66
N PHE A 204 3.81 -17.08 -32.99
CA PHE A 204 3.35 -15.75 -33.41
C PHE A 204 4.53 -14.77 -33.60
N PHE A 205 5.39 -14.63 -32.59
CA PHE A 205 6.50 -13.66 -32.61
C PHE A 205 7.70 -14.06 -33.45
N PHE A 206 7.93 -15.34 -33.73
CA PHE A 206 9.21 -15.78 -34.33
C PHE A 206 9.09 -16.66 -35.58
N ARG A 207 8.00 -17.41 -35.74
CA ARG A 207 7.92 -18.47 -36.78
C ARG A 207 6.82 -18.29 -37.81
N CYS A 208 5.71 -17.66 -37.44
CA CYS A 208 4.52 -17.62 -38.28
C CYS A 208 4.76 -16.90 -39.61
N ARG A 209 4.66 -17.60 -40.74
CA ARG A 209 4.89 -17.03 -42.08
C ARG A 209 3.98 -15.84 -42.42
N LYS A 210 2.80 -15.78 -41.83
CA LYS A 210 1.87 -14.65 -41.97
C LYS A 210 2.45 -13.32 -41.48
N PHE A 211 3.32 -13.34 -40.48
CA PHE A 211 3.83 -12.12 -39.81
C PHE A 211 5.30 -11.83 -40.14
N VAL A 212 5.81 -12.29 -41.29
CA VAL A 212 7.20 -12.05 -41.71
C VAL A 212 7.51 -10.55 -41.78
N GLU A 213 6.67 -9.77 -42.45
CA GLU A 213 6.91 -8.34 -42.62
C GLU A 213 6.82 -7.57 -41.30
N ALA A 214 5.82 -7.88 -40.47
CA ALA A 214 5.70 -7.28 -39.15
C ALA A 214 6.93 -7.59 -38.26
N ARG A 215 7.46 -8.82 -38.32
CA ARG A 215 8.71 -9.17 -37.62
C ARG A 215 9.92 -8.43 -38.17
N ARG A 216 9.99 -8.20 -39.48
CA ARG A 216 11.07 -7.45 -40.12
C ARG A 216 11.11 -6.02 -39.56
N ILE A 217 9.97 -5.34 -39.53
CA ILE A 217 9.83 -3.99 -38.95
C ILE A 217 10.19 -4.00 -37.47
N MET A 218 9.62 -4.93 -36.69
CA MET A 218 9.92 -5.04 -35.25
C MET A 218 11.42 -5.24 -34.98
N ARG A 219 12.12 -6.05 -35.78
CA ARG A 219 13.57 -6.28 -35.64
C ARG A 219 14.40 -5.04 -36.00
N GLN A 220 13.92 -4.18 -36.91
CA GLN A 220 14.59 -2.92 -37.23
C GLN A 220 14.52 -1.95 -36.04
N GLU A 221 13.37 -1.89 -35.36
CA GLU A 221 13.16 -1.01 -34.20
C GLU A 221 13.84 -1.51 -32.92
N VAL A 222 13.73 -2.81 -32.64
CA VAL A 222 14.18 -3.41 -31.36
C VAL A 222 15.62 -3.96 -31.45
N GLY A 223 16.17 -4.12 -32.66
CA GLY A 223 17.50 -4.69 -32.89
C GLY A 223 17.62 -6.14 -32.41
N ARG A 224 18.84 -6.55 -32.01
CA ARG A 224 19.13 -7.93 -31.55
C ARG A 224 18.31 -8.36 -30.32
N ARG A 225 17.82 -7.41 -29.54
CA ARG A 225 16.92 -7.67 -28.40
C ARG A 225 15.57 -8.25 -28.84
N GLY A 226 15.17 -8.03 -30.10
CA GLY A 226 13.93 -8.57 -30.67
C GLY A 226 13.96 -10.08 -30.97
N GLU A 227 15.03 -10.79 -30.60
CA GLU A 227 15.14 -12.25 -30.74
C GLU A 227 14.69 -13.00 -29.47
N GLU A 228 14.59 -12.28 -28.34
CA GLU A 228 14.14 -12.85 -27.07
C GLU A 228 12.74 -12.36 -26.73
N LEU A 229 11.83 -13.29 -26.41
CA LEU A 229 10.46 -12.94 -26.02
C LEU A 229 10.44 -11.99 -24.82
N ARG A 230 11.34 -12.21 -23.85
CA ARG A 230 11.47 -11.36 -22.66
C ARG A 230 11.77 -9.92 -23.02
N ALA A 231 12.63 -9.67 -24.00
CA ALA A 231 13.04 -8.33 -24.39
C ALA A 231 12.05 -7.64 -25.35
N ILE A 232 11.12 -8.38 -25.94
CA ILE A 232 9.95 -7.80 -26.64
C ILE A 232 8.87 -7.38 -25.63
N LEU A 233 8.72 -8.12 -24.53
CA LEU A 233 7.64 -7.92 -23.56
C LEU A 233 7.99 -6.97 -22.39
N MET A 234 9.25 -6.54 -22.26
CA MET A 234 9.79 -5.69 -21.18
C MET A 234 10.69 -4.58 -21.68
#